data_AF-X1R1W9-F1
#
_entry.id   AF-X1R1W9-F1
#
_cell.length_a   1.000
_cell.length_b   1.000
_cell.length_c   1.000
_cell.angle_alpha   90.00
_cell.angle_beta   90.00
_cell.angle_gamma   90.00
#
_symmetry.space_group_name_H-M   'P 1'
#
loop_
_entity.id
_entity.type
_entity.pdbx_description
1 polymer ?
#
loop_
_entity_poly.entity_id
_entity_poly.type
_entity_poly.pdbx_seq_one_letter_code
_entity_poly.pdbx_strand_id
1 'polypeptide(L)' 'MVICDRFGNSTLAYQGYGRELGLSTAEVVNNLATQGLKPALIIFLDLLPERGLARKQILEDHFE' A
#
# COMPACT_ATOMS: atom_id res chain seq x y z
N MET A 1 13.11 -12.29 -10.48
CA MET A 1 12.87 -11.45 -9.28
C MET A 1 11.99 -10.29 -9.70
N VAL A 2 10.96 -9.96 -8.91
CA VAL A 2 10.05 -8.83 -9.19
C VAL A 2 10.15 -7.85 -8.03
N ILE A 3 10.34 -6.57 -8.33
CA ILE A 3 10.23 -5.47 -7.38
C ILE A 3 8.95 -4.72 -7.75
N CYS A 4 8.06 -4.54 -6.77
CA CYS A 4 6.77 -3.92 -6.97
C CYS A 4 6.63 -2.75 -5.99
N ASP A 5 6.36 -1.56 -6.51
CA ASP A 5 6.00 -0.41 -5.68
C ASP A 5 4.53 -0.55 -5.29
N ARG A 6 4.30 -0.89 -4.01
CA ARG A 6 3.02 -1.24 -3.38
C ARG A 6 2.47 -2.61 -3.80
N PHE A 7 1.79 -3.26 -2.85
CA PHE A 7 1.06 -4.52 -3.07
C PHE A 7 -0.14 -4.55 -2.11
N GLY A 8 -0.65 -5.73 -1.77
CA GLY A 8 -1.81 -5.94 -0.92
C GLY A 8 -1.82 -5.18 0.42
N ASN A 9 -0.67 -4.95 1.05
CA ASN A 9 -0.59 -4.16 2.29
C ASN A 9 -1.05 -2.70 2.09
N SER A 10 -0.87 -2.12 0.90
CA SER A 10 -1.39 -0.79 0.59
C SER A 10 -2.91 -0.78 0.50
N THR A 11 -3.54 -1.83 -0.04
CA THR A 11 -5.01 -1.97 -0.01
C THR A 11 -5.52 -1.99 1.43
N LEU A 12 -4.88 -2.76 2.32
CA LEU A 12 -5.25 -2.77 3.74
C LEU A 12 -5.10 -1.40 4.40
N ALA A 13 -3.98 -0.72 4.17
CA ALA A 13 -3.73 0.60 4.74
C ALA A 13 -4.72 1.67 4.27
N TYR A 14 -4.92 1.81 2.95
CA TYR A 14 -5.71 2.91 2.42
C TYR A 14 -7.21 2.60 2.33
N GLN A 15 -7.58 1.36 1.98
CA GLN A 15 -8.98 0.99 1.81
C GLN A 15 -9.55 0.44 3.13
N GLY A 16 -8.81 -0.45 3.79
CA GLY A 16 -9.23 -1.06 5.05
C GLY A 16 -9.28 -0.05 6.20
N TYR A 17 -8.13 0.55 6.52
CA TYR A 17 -8.05 1.57 7.58
C TYR A 17 -8.47 2.95 7.08
N GLY A 18 -7.86 3.45 6.00
CA GLY A 18 -8.04 4.84 5.57
C GLY A 18 -9.43 5.21 5.07
N ARG A 19 -10.18 4.25 4.52
CA ARG A 19 -11.57 4.43 4.06
C ARG A 19 -12.59 3.59 4.83
N GLU A 20 -12.16 2.94 5.91
CA GLU A 20 -13.03 2.17 6.81
C GLU A 20 -13.88 1.10 6.11
N LEU A 21 -13.41 0.53 4.99
CA LEU A 21 -14.13 -0.52 4.25
C LEU A 21 -14.15 -1.88 4.98
N GLY A 22 -13.50 -1.96 6.14
CA GLY A 22 -13.35 -3.16 6.95
C GLY A 22 -12.13 -3.98 6.52
N LEU A 23 -11.32 -4.37 7.52
CA LEU A 23 -10.08 -5.13 7.29
C LEU A 23 -10.34 -6.50 6.68
N SER A 24 -11.36 -7.20 7.17
CA SER A 24 -11.75 -8.52 6.64
C SER A 24 -12.15 -8.45 5.16
N THR A 25 -12.94 -7.44 4.79
CA THR A 25 -13.33 -7.21 3.40
C THR A 25 -12.11 -6.95 2.51
N ALA A 26 -11.22 -6.06 2.95
CA ALA A 26 -10.01 -5.74 2.21
C ALA A 26 -9.09 -6.95 2.06
N GLU A 27 -8.93 -7.78 3.10
CA GLU A 27 -8.16 -9.03 3.03
C GLU A 27 -8.77 -10.05 2.08
N VAL A 28 -10.09 -10.25 2.12
CA VAL A 28 -10.80 -11.21 1.25
C VAL A 28 -10.66 -10.81 -0.21
N VAL A 29 -10.92 -9.55 -0.56
CA VAL A 29 -10.81 -9.05 -1.94
C VAL A 29 -9.39 -9.21 -2.45
N ASN A 30 -8.41 -8.88 -1.60
CA ASN A 30 -7.00 -8.93 -1.95
C ASN A 30 -6.51 -10.37 -2.14
N ASN A 31 -6.92 -11.30 -1.28
CA ASN A 31 -6.64 -12.74 -1.45
C ASN A 31 -7.29 -13.30 -2.72
N LEU A 32 -8.52 -12.91 -3.02
CA LEU A 32 -9.22 -13.33 -4.24
C LEU A 32 -8.51 -12.83 -5.50
N ALA A 33 -8.17 -11.53 -5.55
CA ALA A 33 -7.51 -10.90 -6.70
C ALA A 33 -6.10 -11.44 -6.96
N THR A 34 -5.38 -11.80 -5.90
CA THR A 34 -3.99 -12.28 -5.98
C THR A 34 -3.88 -13.81 -5.99
N GLN A 35 -4.99 -14.52 -5.87
CA GLN A 35 -5.04 -15.97 -5.68
C GLN A 35 -4.13 -16.44 -4.52
N GLY A 36 -4.06 -15.65 -3.46
CA GLY A 36 -3.23 -15.92 -2.28
C GLY A 36 -1.73 -15.70 -2.47
N LEU A 37 -1.29 -15.09 -3.57
CA LEU A 37 0.12 -14.71 -3.77
C LEU A 37 0.58 -13.76 -2.65
N LYS A 38 1.70 -14.09 -2.01
CA LYS A 38 2.33 -13.26 -0.98
C LYS A 38 3.75 -12.87 -1.38
N PRO A 39 4.19 -11.63 -1.15
CA PRO A 39 5.58 -11.24 -1.33
C PRO A 39 6.50 -12.03 -0.40
N ALA A 40 7.68 -12.40 -0.89
CA ALA A 40 8.71 -13.03 -0.05
C ALA A 40 9.40 -12.03 0.90
N LEU A 41 9.39 -10.75 0.56
CA LEU A 41 9.94 -9.65 1.35
C LEU A 41 9.07 -8.41 1.16
N ILE A 42 8.84 -7.68 2.25
CA ILE A 42 8.16 -6.38 2.25
C ILE A 42 9.10 -5.38 2.89
N ILE A 43 9.41 -4.30 2.18
CA ILE A 43 10.14 -3.16 2.72
C ILE A 43 9.11 -2.10 3.12
N PHE A 44 8.89 -1.93 4.42
CA PHE A 44 7.99 -0.89 4.94
C PHE A 44 8.80 0.34 5.34
N LEU A 45 8.63 1.43 4.58
CA LEU A 45 9.27 2.71 4.85
C LEU A 45 8.38 3.55 5.77
N ASP A 46 8.58 3.39 7.07
CA ASP A 46 7.77 4.09 8.08
C ASP A 46 8.12 5.59 8.17
N LEU A 47 7.10 6.42 8.30
CA LEU A 47 7.23 7.87 8.40
C LEU A 47 5.94 8.49 8.95
N LEU A 48 6.09 9.52 9.78
CA LEU A 48 4.95 10.35 10.19
C LEU A 48 4.26 11.00 8.97
N PRO A 49 2.92 11.02 8.91
CA PRO A 49 2.17 11.57 7.78
C PRO A 49 2.58 13.00 7.40
N GLU A 50 2.81 13.87 8.39
CA GLU A 50 3.18 15.27 8.17
C GLU A 50 4.54 15.39 7.47
N ARG A 51 5.49 14.52 7.83
CA ARG A 51 6.81 14.45 7.18
C ARG A 51 6.71 13.93 5.76
N GLY A 52 5.81 12.97 5.50
CA GLY A 52 5.55 12.44 4.16
C GLY A 52 4.92 13.49 3.25
N LEU A 53 3.90 14.20 3.75
CA LEU A 53 3.22 15.27 3.01
C LEU A 53 4.17 16.42 2.67
N ALA A 54 5.06 16.81 3.59
CA ALA A 54 6.08 17.83 3.32
C ALA A 54 7.08 17.42 2.22
N ARG A 55 7.38 16.13 2.07
CA ARG A 55 8.27 15.62 1.00
C ARG A 55 7.59 15.60 -0.37
N LYS A 56 6.28 15.31 -0.42
CA LYS A 56 5.52 15.22 -1.67
C LYS A 56 5.48 16.56 -2.43
N GLN A 57 5.56 17.69 -1.74
CA GLN A 57 5.47 19.02 -2.36
C GLN A 57 6.64 19.40 -3.29
N ILE A 58 7.76 18.66 -3.29
CA ILE A 58 9.03 19.15 -3.84
C ILE A 58 9.38 18.56 -5.22
N LEU A 59 8.66 17.55 -5.74
CA LEU A 59 9.02 16.90 -7.00
C LEU A 59 7.80 16.76 -7.90
N GLU A 60 7.94 17.21 -9.16
CA GLU A 60 7.10 16.70 -10.25
C GLU A 60 7.19 15.17 -10.23
N ASP A 61 6.04 14.51 -10.33
CA ASP A 61 5.99 13.05 -10.31
C ASP A 61 6.60 12.53 -11.62
N HIS A 62 7.85 12.05 -11.57
CA HIS A 62 8.51 11.48 -12.75
C HIS A 62 7.96 10.10 -13.14
N PHE A 63 6.93 9.61 -12.44
CA PHE A 63 6.34 8.29 -12.65
C PHE A 63 4.87 8.33 -13.12
N GLU A 64 4.26 9.51 -13.31
CA GLU A 64 2.99 9.69 -14.04
C GLU A 64 3.20 10.35 -15.42
#